data_AF-A0A820J5B3-F1
#
_entry.id   AF-A0A820J5B3-F1
#
_cell.length_a   1.000
_cell.length_b   1.000
_cell.length_c   1.000
_cell.angle_alpha   90.00
_cell.angle_beta   90.00
_cell.angle_gamma   90.00
#
_symmetry.space_group_name_H-M   'P 1'
#
loop_
_entity.id
_entity.type
_entity.pdbx_description
1 polymer ?
#
loop_
_entity_poly.entity_id
_entity_poly.type
_entity_poly.pdbx_seq_one_letter_code
_entity_poly.pdbx_strand_id
1 'polypeptide(L)'
;MVEHLLALRDHLHLDKAIVVGHDWGTRLTNRFVLYHPERALGLVLISVSYQAPAMFDLDRSLENLKKVFGYETLGYWKFFDSDDAAMIIEANMESFMDLTFT
;
A
#
# COMPACT_ATOMS: atom_id res chain seq x y z
N MET A 1 9.71 -6.52 3.23
CA MET A 1 8.25 -6.37 3.49
C MET A 1 7.55 -7.73 3.62
N VAL A 2 7.54 -8.61 2.62
CA VAL A 2 6.94 -9.97 2.75
C VAL A 2 7.58 -10.76 3.89
N GLU A 3 8.91 -10.70 4.01
CA GLU A 3 9.65 -11.29 5.14
C GLU A 3 9.18 -10.83 6.52
N HIS A 4 8.69 -9.60 6.66
CA HIS A 4 8.17 -9.11 7.94
C HIS A 4 6.85 -9.79 8.30
N LEU A 5 6.01 -10.10 7.31
CA LEU A 5 4.79 -10.87 7.54
C LEU A 5 5.10 -12.33 7.89
N LEU A 6 6.12 -12.92 7.28
CA LEU A 6 6.60 -14.26 7.66
C LEU A 6 7.12 -14.28 9.10
N ALA A 7 7.98 -13.33 9.46
CA ALA A 7 8.52 -13.22 10.81
C ALA A 7 7.42 -13.00 11.86
N LEU A 8 6.46 -12.12 11.58
CA LEU A 8 5.30 -11.90 12.47
C LEU A 8 4.47 -13.17 12.63
N ARG A 9 4.18 -13.88 11.53
CA ARG A 9 3.43 -15.13 11.54
C ARG A 9 4.14 -16.19 12.40
N ASP A 10 5.45 -16.35 12.23
CA ASP A 10 6.26 -17.30 13.00
C ASP A 10 6.28 -16.95 14.48
N HIS A 11 6.41 -15.65 14.81
CA HIS A 11 6.32 -15.16 16.19
C HIS A 11 4.95 -15.44 16.83
N LEU A 12 3.88 -15.35 16.05
CA LEU A 12 2.51 -15.66 16.49
C LEU A 12 2.19 -17.17 16.45
N HIS A 13 3.14 -18.02 16.07
CA HIS A 13 2.97 -19.47 15.94
C HIS A 13 1.79 -19.88 15.04
N LEU A 14 1.52 -19.11 13.98
CA LEU A 14 0.46 -19.41 13.03
C LEU A 14 1.01 -20.26 11.87
N ASP A 15 0.28 -21.29 11.43
CA ASP A 15 0.68 -22.06 10.24
C ASP A 15 0.20 -21.38 8.95
N LYS A 16 -1.10 -21.06 8.88
CA LYS A 16 -1.73 -20.34 7.77
C LYS A 16 -2.70 -19.28 8.26
N ALA A 17 -3.00 -18.30 7.42
CA ALA A 17 -4.00 -17.27 7.70
C ALA A 17 -4.81 -16.88 6.45
N ILE A 18 -6.01 -16.33 6.66
CA ILE A 18 -6.67 -15.55 5.61
C ILE A 18 -5.97 -14.18 5.59
N VAL A 19 -5.39 -13.82 4.44
CA VAL A 19 -4.62 -12.59 4.30
C VAL A 19 -5.52 -11.52 3.71
N VAL A 20 -5.72 -10.43 4.44
CA VAL A 20 -6.61 -9.34 4.05
C VAL A 20 -5.79 -8.07 3.84
N GLY A 21 -5.86 -7.49 2.64
CA GLY A 21 -5.20 -6.23 2.30
C GLY A 21 -6.21 -5.15 1.93
N HIS A 22 -6.00 -3.95 2.43
CA HIS A 22 -6.77 -2.75 2.10
C HIS A 22 -5.85 -1.70 1.48
N ASP A 23 -6.27 -1.06 0.40
CA ASP A 23 -5.56 0.05 -0.24
C ASP A 23 -4.07 -0.29 -0.49
N TRP A 24 -3.09 0.43 0.09
CA TRP A 24 -1.66 0.12 -0.07
C TRP A 24 -1.27 -1.27 0.45
N GLY A 25 -1.98 -1.76 1.47
CA GLY A 25 -1.77 -3.09 2.04
C GLY A 25 -2.00 -4.21 1.03
N THR A 26 -2.82 -3.98 0.00
CA THR A 26 -3.08 -4.96 -1.07
C THR A 26 -1.81 -5.38 -1.80
N ARG A 27 -0.83 -4.48 -1.98
CA ARG A 27 0.43 -4.81 -2.65
C ARG A 27 1.26 -5.81 -1.84
N LEU A 28 1.30 -5.63 -0.52
CA LEU A 28 2.02 -6.51 0.39
C LEU A 28 1.32 -7.87 0.49
N THR A 29 0.01 -7.87 0.75
CA THR A 29 -0.75 -9.11 0.95
C THR A 29 -0.81 -9.95 -0.32
N ASN A 30 -0.95 -9.31 -1.48
CA ASN A 30 -0.88 -9.99 -2.77
C ASN A 30 0.48 -10.69 -2.96
N ARG A 31 1.59 -9.99 -2.73
CA ARG A 31 2.94 -10.56 -2.85
C ARG A 31 3.18 -11.69 -1.84
N PHE A 32 2.68 -11.55 -0.62
CA PHE A 32 2.79 -12.61 0.39
C PHE A 32 2.12 -13.90 -0.09
N VAL A 33 0.86 -13.84 -0.56
CA VAL A 33 0.15 -15.03 -1.03
C VAL A 33 0.75 -15.56 -2.33
N LEU A 34 1.25 -14.70 -3.20
CA LEU A 34 1.90 -15.12 -4.45
C LEU A 34 3.21 -15.88 -4.20
N TYR A 35 4.04 -15.43 -3.24
CA TYR A 35 5.34 -16.03 -2.97
C TYR A 35 5.28 -17.18 -1.97
N HIS A 36 4.30 -17.17 -1.06
CA HIS A 36 4.11 -18.17 -0.01
C HIS A 36 2.67 -18.69 0.04
N PRO A 37 2.14 -19.25 -1.08
CA PRO A 37 0.77 -19.74 -1.12
C PRO A 37 0.51 -20.83 -0.07
N GLU A 38 1.54 -21.58 0.33
CA GLU A 38 1.47 -22.58 1.38
C GLU A 38 1.14 -21.99 2.77
N ARG A 39 1.35 -20.69 2.97
CA ARG A 39 1.10 -19.96 4.22
C ARG A 39 -0.25 -19.23 4.24
N ALA A 40 -1.05 -19.35 3.18
CA ALA A 40 -2.33 -18.66 3.06
C ALA A 40 -3.51 -19.65 2.97
N LEU A 41 -4.61 -19.33 3.67
CA LEU A 41 -5.91 -20.00 3.49
C LEU A 41 -6.74 -19.32 2.40
N GLY A 42 -6.48 -18.04 2.14
CA GLY A 42 -7.18 -17.24 1.15
C GLY A 42 -6.65 -15.81 1.14
N LEU A 43 -7.03 -15.06 0.10
CA LEU A 43 -6.68 -13.66 -0.11
C LEU A 43 -7.94 -12.82 -0.28
N VAL A 44 -8.04 -11.73 0.48
CA VAL A 44 -9.07 -10.70 0.31
C VAL A 44 -8.39 -9.37 0.03
N LEU A 45 -8.79 -8.71 -1.05
CA LEU A 45 -8.28 -7.41 -1.47
C LEU A 45 -9.43 -6.40 -1.49
N ILE A 46 -9.26 -5.29 -0.78
CA ILE A 46 -10.26 -4.23 -0.62
C ILE A 46 -9.70 -2.93 -1.20
N SER A 47 -10.53 -2.19 -1.94
CA SER A 47 -10.22 -0.91 -2.61
C SER A 47 -9.29 -1.02 -3.83
N VAL A 48 -8.26 -1.87 -3.78
CA VAL A 48 -7.33 -2.10 -4.89
C VAL A 48 -7.34 -3.58 -5.27
N SER A 49 -7.54 -3.88 -6.55
CA SER A 49 -7.59 -5.25 -7.07
C SER A 49 -6.18 -5.86 -7.19
N TYR A 50 -6.12 -7.15 -7.56
CA TYR A 50 -4.86 -7.82 -7.84
C TYR A 50 -4.04 -7.06 -8.89
N GLN A 51 -2.77 -6.82 -8.58
CA GLN A 51 -1.78 -6.28 -9.51
C GLN A 51 -0.62 -7.27 -9.63
N ALA A 52 -0.33 -7.73 -10.86
CA ALA A 52 0.84 -8.57 -11.09
C ALA A 52 2.13 -7.84 -10.66
N PRO A 53 3.15 -8.55 -10.15
CA PRO A 53 4.42 -7.93 -9.80
C PRO A 53 5.01 -7.17 -10.99
N ALA A 54 5.21 -5.88 -10.81
CA ALA A 54 5.83 -4.99 -11.79
C ALA A 54 6.62 -3.91 -11.05
N MET A 55 7.60 -3.34 -11.77
CA MET A 55 8.23 -2.09 -11.35
C MET A 55 7.17 -0.99 -11.38
N PHE A 56 7.08 -0.23 -10.30
CA PHE A 56 6.17 0.90 -10.22
C PHE A 56 6.91 2.18 -10.58
N ASP A 57 6.35 2.93 -11.52
CA ASP A 57 6.83 4.24 -11.94
C ASP A 57 5.75 5.26 -11.58
N LEU A 58 6.07 6.15 -10.64
CA LEU A 58 5.11 7.13 -10.13
C LEU A 58 4.79 8.19 -11.19
N ASP A 59 5.78 8.72 -11.91
CA ASP A 59 5.58 9.77 -12.90
C ASP A 59 4.69 9.29 -14.04
N ARG A 60 4.99 8.10 -14.58
CA ARG A 60 4.15 7.49 -15.60
C ARG A 60 2.73 7.22 -15.09
N SER A 61 2.60 6.83 -13.82
CA SER A 61 1.29 6.57 -13.22
C SER A 61 0.48 7.87 -13.09
N LEU A 62 1.11 8.96 -12.63
CA LEU A 62 0.49 10.29 -12.52
C LEU A 62 0.03 10.81 -13.88
N GLU A 63 0.87 10.70 -14.91
CA GLU A 63 0.49 11.09 -16.27
C GLU A 63 -0.74 10.33 -16.78
N ASN A 64 -0.77 9.01 -16.58
CA ASN A 64 -1.89 8.17 -17.02
C ASN A 64 -3.17 8.48 -16.23
N LEU A 65 -3.07 8.60 -14.91
CA LEU A 65 -4.20 8.90 -14.06
C LEU A 65 -4.78 10.28 -14.35
N LYS A 66 -3.94 11.29 -14.59
CA LYS A 66 -4.39 12.63 -14.99
C LYS A 66 -5.10 12.64 -16.34
N LYS A 67 -4.64 11.83 -17.31
CA LYS A 67 -5.34 11.65 -18.59
C LYS A 67 -6.73 11.02 -18.42
N VAL A 68 -6.87 10.08 -17.49
CA VAL A 68 -8.14 9.36 -17.25
C VAL A 68 -9.12 10.18 -16.41
N PHE A 69 -8.64 10.80 -15.33
CA PHE A 69 -9.48 11.44 -14.31
C PHE A 69 -9.51 12.98 -14.41
N GLY A 70 -8.61 13.59 -15.18
CA GLY A 70 -8.50 15.05 -15.31
C GLY A 70 -7.71 15.74 -14.20
N TYR A 71 -7.27 15.00 -13.17
CA TYR A 71 -6.48 15.50 -12.04
C TYR A 71 -5.55 14.40 -11.49
N GLU A 72 -4.61 14.79 -10.62
CA GLU A 72 -3.58 13.90 -10.08
C GLU A 72 -4.08 13.14 -8.84
N THR A 73 -4.74 12.00 -9.05
CA THR A 73 -5.30 11.18 -7.96
C THR A 73 -4.25 10.59 -7.01
N LEU A 74 -2.99 10.47 -7.45
CA LEU A 74 -1.85 10.05 -6.62
C LEU A 74 -0.82 11.18 -6.42
N GLY A 75 -1.15 12.43 -6.74
CA GLY A 75 -0.19 13.54 -6.71
C GLY A 75 0.47 13.74 -5.34
N TYR A 76 -0.28 13.47 -4.26
CA TYR A 76 0.22 13.53 -2.89
C TYR A 76 1.38 12.55 -2.61
N TRP A 77 1.60 11.52 -3.44
CA TRP A 77 2.76 10.63 -3.28
C TRP A 77 4.07 11.35 -3.57
N LYS A 78 4.07 12.37 -4.45
CA LYS A 78 5.26 13.22 -4.66
C LYS A 78 5.57 14.06 -3.43
N PHE A 79 4.52 14.53 -2.74
CA PHE A 79 4.70 15.20 -1.46
C PHE A 79 5.25 14.21 -0.43
N PHE A 80 4.69 13.01 -0.26
CA PHE A 80 5.20 12.05 0.72
C PHE A 80 6.63 11.55 0.46
N ASP A 81 7.10 11.61 -0.78
CA ASP A 81 8.46 11.24 -1.18
C ASP A 81 9.47 12.41 -1.03
N SER A 82 9.02 13.62 -0.65
CA SER A 82 9.93 14.77 -0.46
C SER A 82 10.62 14.76 0.90
N ASP A 83 11.85 15.27 0.94
CA ASP A 83 12.70 15.28 2.14
C ASP A 83 12.08 16.07 3.32
N ASP A 84 11.23 17.05 3.02
CA ASP A 84 10.60 17.95 3.99
C ASP A 84 9.18 17.54 4.39
N ALA A 85 8.62 16.49 3.78
CA ALA A 85 7.23 16.09 3.99
C ALA A 85 6.91 15.78 5.44
N ALA A 86 7.78 15.01 6.10
CA ALA A 86 7.62 14.63 7.51
C ALA A 86 7.55 15.87 8.41
N MET A 87 8.47 16.82 8.23
CA MET A 87 8.49 18.08 8.98
C MET A 87 7.21 18.89 8.74
N ILE A 88 6.75 19.00 7.49
CA ILE A 88 5.54 19.74 7.15
C ILE A 88 4.29 19.10 7.77
N ILE A 89 4.18 17.77 7.70
CA ILE A 89 3.07 17.01 8.30
C ILE A 89 3.07 17.19 9.82
N GLU A 90 4.22 17.04 10.47
CA GLU A 90 4.34 17.22 11.92
C GLU A 90 3.96 18.62 12.38
N ALA A 91 4.38 19.65 11.63
CA ALA A 91 4.02 21.04 11.91
C ALA A 91 2.53 21.35 11.69
N ASN A 92 1.81 20.53 10.91
CA ASN A 92 0.40 20.74 10.53
C ASN A 92 -0.45 19.48 10.78
N MET A 93 -0.18 18.77 11.89
CA MET A 93 -0.76 17.44 12.15
C MET A 93 -2.29 17.44 12.12
N GLU A 94 -2.94 18.45 12.69
CA GLU A 94 -4.41 18.54 12.69
C GLU A 94 -4.96 18.59 11.26
N SER A 95 -4.42 19.47 10.41
CA SER A 95 -4.84 19.57 9.01
C SER A 95 -4.56 18.30 8.21
N PHE A 96 -3.45 17.62 8.49
CA PHE A 96 -3.13 16.35 7.84
C PHE A 96 -4.13 15.25 8.23
N MET A 97 -4.45 15.14 9.52
CA MET A 97 -5.44 14.18 10.01
C MET A 97 -6.82 14.48 9.44
N ASP A 98 -7.22 15.75 9.41
CA ASP A 98 -8.49 16.17 8.83
C ASP A 98 -8.59 15.77 7.35
N LEU A 99 -7.56 16.05 6.54
CA LEU A 99 -7.52 15.67 5.13
C LEU A 99 -7.51 14.16 4.88
N THR A 100 -6.99 13.37 5.83
CA THR A 100 -6.79 11.92 5.65
C THR A 100 -7.99 11.11 6.13
N PHE A 101 -8.72 11.58 7.15
CA PHE A 101 -9.73 10.79 7.85
C PHE A 101 -11.13 11.42 7.89
N THR A 102 -11.32 12.62 7.32
CA THR A 102 -12.61 13.35 7.32
C THR A 102 -12.99 13.78 5.91
#